data_AF-A0AA37LIY3-F1
#
_entry.id   AF-A0AA37LIY3-F1
#
_cell.length_a   1.000
_cell.length_b   1.000
_cell.length_c   1.000
_cell.angle_alpha   90.00
_cell.angle_beta   90.00
_cell.angle_gamma   90.00
#
_symmetry.space_group_name_H-M   'P 1'
#
loop_
_entity.id
_entity.type
_entity.pdbx_description
1 polymer ?
#
loop_
_entity_poly.entity_id
_entity_poly.type
_entity_poly.pdbx_seq_one_letter_code
_entity_poly.pdbx_strand_id
1 'polypeptide(L)'
;MSIDEKQDPWSTNIEDGHKVDLLDVPKRVYTTPFLDELVSRPLNPLTLPKLIVGVALCGILYLAQKVLVLLPEAPAGTNDFLGYALKKEFTGLSQVDSILSLLVWAFSEQVSGSDLNKRLQCLYFLMNLIPVIYIWTVEGYRNGNQLTLVSWASLYAVYQLVGIGKVAPVYYLISLYTTDRKVYTRPTGRPIPSSVARVLPAALCFGYVVPTILMFTQYGDNMAQQNAIAFWQPSPVYVSILTWVFSGILRYVSPTTKSLDWEIFDQKDLGSLRIGYALCFFTTAVLHICVFVYAHLSPSVSFVKAFFDLPTVASMSLGHDISGFWKYDMLLCFGAVATWCLYSVYELRRLGYVTTRTAVGAAMATSLGNIVIGPGATYAALWAWREDIIAGLVKE
;
A
#
# COMPACT_ATOMS: atom_id res chain seq x y z
N MET A 1 -0.74 9.39 -22.96
CA MET A 1 -1.54 8.30 -23.53
C MET A 1 -0.58 7.25 -24.02
N SER A 2 -0.63 6.06 -23.42
CA SER A 2 0.27 4.96 -23.78
C SER A 2 -0.05 4.42 -25.17
N ILE A 3 0.86 3.65 -25.78
CA ILE A 3 0.59 2.99 -27.06
C ILE A 3 -0.67 2.12 -27.01
N ASP A 4 -0.93 1.47 -25.88
CA ASP A 4 -2.10 0.61 -25.67
C ASP A 4 -3.41 1.43 -25.65
N GLU A 5 -3.43 2.57 -24.96
CA GLU A 5 -4.59 3.49 -25.00
C GLU A 5 -4.84 4.05 -26.40
N LYS A 6 -3.79 4.33 -27.18
CA LYS A 6 -3.92 4.82 -28.57
C LYS A 6 -4.49 3.75 -29.50
N GLN A 7 -4.13 2.49 -29.29
CA GLN A 7 -4.54 1.36 -30.12
C GLN A 7 -5.85 0.70 -29.65
N ASP A 8 -6.33 1.03 -28.45
CA ASP A 8 -7.55 0.47 -27.87
C ASP A 8 -8.74 0.44 -28.85
N PRO A 9 -9.11 1.54 -29.54
CA PRO A 9 -10.26 1.54 -30.46
C PRO A 9 -10.15 0.55 -31.63
N TRP A 10 -8.93 0.17 -32.00
CA TRP A 10 -8.65 -0.75 -33.11
C TRP A 10 -8.52 -2.21 -32.62
N SER A 11 -8.09 -2.40 -31.37
CA SER A 11 -7.86 -3.72 -30.77
C SER A 11 -9.13 -4.47 -30.39
N THR A 12 -10.24 -3.76 -30.10
CA THR A 12 -11.46 -4.38 -29.53
C THR A 12 -12.09 -5.44 -30.42
N ASN A 13 -11.92 -5.34 -31.74
CA ASN A 13 -12.47 -6.32 -32.68
C ASN A 13 -11.58 -7.57 -32.83
N ILE A 14 -10.38 -7.56 -32.23
CA ILE A 14 -9.36 -8.60 -32.37
C ILE A 14 -9.17 -9.36 -31.05
N GLU A 15 -9.29 -8.68 -29.91
CA GLU A 15 -9.01 -9.25 -28.57
C GLU A 15 -10.00 -10.35 -28.15
N ASP A 16 -11.25 -10.27 -28.58
CA ASP A 16 -12.26 -11.32 -28.36
C ASP A 16 -12.20 -12.43 -29.43
N GLY A 17 -11.16 -12.41 -30.28
CA GLY A 17 -10.96 -13.41 -31.31
C GLY A 17 -10.67 -14.79 -30.73
N HIS A 18 -11.21 -15.81 -31.38
CA HIS A 18 -10.84 -17.20 -31.15
C HIS A 18 -9.88 -17.65 -32.25
N LYS A 19 -8.88 -18.46 -31.89
CA LYS A 19 -8.15 -19.22 -32.90
C LYS A 19 -9.13 -20.09 -33.70
N VAL A 20 -8.94 -20.14 -35.01
CA VAL A 20 -9.63 -21.08 -35.89
C VAL A 20 -8.81 -22.36 -35.94
N ASP A 21 -9.36 -23.49 -35.49
CA ASP A 21 -8.65 -24.78 -35.42
C ASP A 21 -8.05 -25.25 -36.76
N LEU A 22 -8.63 -24.79 -37.87
CA LEU A 22 -8.24 -25.14 -39.24
C LEU A 22 -7.05 -24.35 -39.77
N LEU A 23 -6.58 -23.32 -39.06
CA LEU A 23 -5.50 -22.44 -39.51
C LEU A 23 -4.37 -22.41 -38.48
N ASP A 24 -3.14 -22.63 -38.96
CA ASP A 24 -1.96 -22.41 -38.15
C ASP A 24 -1.85 -20.93 -37.79
N VAL A 25 -1.79 -20.64 -36.48
CA VAL A 25 -1.53 -19.28 -36.00
C VAL A 25 -0.02 -19.04 -36.11
N PRO A 26 0.41 -18.02 -36.86
CA PRO A 26 1.83 -17.69 -36.94
C PRO A 26 2.35 -17.37 -35.54
N LYS A 27 3.44 -18.03 -35.13
CA LYS A 27 4.13 -17.73 -33.87
C LYS A 27 4.67 -16.30 -33.94
N ARG A 28 4.04 -15.41 -33.18
CA ARG A 28 4.46 -14.02 -33.00
C ARG A 28 4.37 -13.75 -31.51
N VAL A 29 5.32 -12.96 -31.00
CA VAL A 29 5.27 -12.48 -29.63
C VAL A 29 4.06 -11.54 -29.49
N TYR A 30 3.19 -11.81 -28.52
CA TYR A 30 2.10 -10.91 -28.14
C TYR A 30 1.88 -10.94 -26.63
N THR A 31 1.45 -9.80 -26.11
CA THR A 31 1.29 -9.60 -24.66
C THR A 31 -0.14 -9.75 -24.17
N THR A 32 -1.11 -9.71 -25.07
CA THR A 32 -2.52 -9.91 -24.74
C THR A 32 -2.96 -11.28 -25.25
N PRO A 33 -3.24 -12.27 -24.38
CA PRO A 33 -3.66 -13.59 -24.81
C PRO A 33 -5.04 -13.57 -25.45
N PHE A 34 -5.27 -14.45 -26.42
CA PHE A 34 -6.61 -14.71 -26.96
C PHE A 34 -7.51 -15.41 -25.92
N LEU A 35 -8.83 -15.40 -26.13
CA LEU A 35 -9.78 -15.97 -25.16
C LEU A 35 -9.59 -17.47 -24.92
N ASP A 36 -9.24 -18.22 -25.96
CA ASP A 36 -8.97 -19.66 -25.91
C ASP A 36 -7.60 -19.99 -25.29
N GLU A 37 -6.77 -18.98 -25.08
CA GLU A 37 -5.44 -19.11 -24.50
C GLU A 37 -5.39 -18.83 -23.00
N LEU A 38 -6.49 -18.33 -22.44
CA LEU A 38 -6.65 -18.09 -21.03
C LEU A 38 -6.72 -19.41 -20.26
N VAL A 39 -6.17 -19.41 -19.04
CA VAL A 39 -6.14 -20.58 -18.15
C VAL A 39 -7.56 -21.06 -17.80
N SER A 40 -8.53 -20.14 -17.79
CA SER A 40 -9.93 -20.48 -17.65
C SER A 40 -10.81 -19.51 -18.41
N ARG A 41 -12.02 -19.96 -18.75
CA ARG A 41 -13.03 -19.08 -19.35
C ARG A 41 -13.30 -17.88 -18.43
N PRO A 42 -13.23 -16.64 -18.95
CA PRO A 42 -13.62 -15.46 -18.23
C PRO A 42 -15.05 -15.57 -17.69
N LEU A 43 -15.27 -14.98 -16.53
CA LEU A 43 -16.62 -14.82 -16.00
C LEU A 43 -17.21 -13.55 -16.60
N ASN A 44 -18.50 -13.57 -16.90
CA ASN A 44 -19.20 -12.36 -17.31
C ASN A 44 -18.97 -11.26 -16.26
N PRO A 45 -18.83 -9.99 -16.67
CA PRO A 45 -18.67 -8.89 -15.74
C PRO A 45 -19.90 -8.81 -14.83
N LEU A 46 -19.74 -9.30 -13.59
CA LEU A 46 -20.77 -9.23 -12.58
C LEU A 46 -20.56 -7.95 -11.77
N THR A 47 -21.52 -7.03 -11.86
CA THR A 47 -21.52 -5.80 -11.06
C THR A 47 -21.62 -6.09 -9.57
N LEU A 48 -22.16 -7.25 -9.19
CA LEU A 48 -22.45 -7.60 -7.80
C LEU A 48 -21.20 -7.72 -6.91
N PRO A 49 -20.14 -8.48 -7.23
CA PRO A 49 -18.91 -8.50 -6.42
C PRO A 49 -18.28 -7.12 -6.26
N LYS A 50 -18.29 -6.30 -7.33
CA LYS A 50 -17.80 -4.93 -7.29
C LYS A 50 -18.61 -4.06 -6.33
N LEU A 51 -19.94 -4.17 -6.38
CA LEU A 51 -20.85 -3.46 -5.47
C LEU A 51 -20.63 -3.88 -4.01
N ILE A 52 -20.50 -5.18 -3.75
CA ILE A 52 -20.24 -5.72 -2.39
C ILE A 52 -18.95 -5.13 -1.83
N VAL A 53 -17.87 -5.10 -2.62
CA VAL A 53 -16.60 -4.50 -2.23
C VAL A 53 -16.75 -3.00 -1.99
N GLY A 54 -17.47 -2.30 -2.87
CA GLY A 54 -17.77 -0.87 -2.70
C GLY A 54 -18.51 -0.59 -1.38
N VAL A 55 -19.55 -1.37 -1.07
CA VAL A 55 -20.31 -1.26 0.18
C VAL A 55 -19.41 -1.55 1.40
N ALA A 56 -18.56 -2.58 1.33
CA ALA A 56 -17.62 -2.89 2.41
C ALA A 56 -16.63 -1.74 2.67
N LEU A 57 -16.03 -1.17 1.62
CA LEU A 57 -15.11 -0.03 1.74
C LEU A 57 -15.82 1.24 2.25
N CYS A 58 -17.04 1.51 1.78
CA CYS A 58 -17.87 2.60 2.31
C CYS A 58 -18.22 2.39 3.80
N GLY A 59 -18.49 1.15 4.22
CA GLY A 59 -18.71 0.82 5.63
C GLY A 59 -17.48 1.06 6.49
N ILE A 60 -16.29 0.67 6.01
CA ILE A 60 -15.00 0.95 6.67
C ILE A 60 -14.80 2.47 6.77
N LEU A 61 -15.01 3.21 5.69
CA LEU A 61 -14.88 4.67 5.68
C LEU A 61 -15.87 5.35 6.63
N TYR A 62 -17.12 4.89 6.66
CA TYR A 62 -18.13 5.40 7.58
C TYR A 62 -17.71 5.22 9.04
N LEU A 63 -17.21 4.03 9.40
CA LEU A 63 -16.68 3.78 10.74
C LEU A 63 -15.46 4.66 11.02
N ALA A 64 -14.53 4.79 10.06
CA ALA A 64 -13.34 5.63 10.17
C ALA A 64 -13.68 7.10 10.46
N GLN A 65 -14.75 7.64 9.86
CA GLN A 65 -15.23 8.99 10.14
C GLN A 65 -15.72 9.17 11.59
N LYS A 66 -16.16 8.10 12.26
CA LYS A 66 -16.63 8.14 13.64
C LYS A 66 -15.51 7.93 14.66
N VAL A 67 -14.53 7.09 14.35
CA VAL A 67 -13.50 6.68 15.33
C VAL A 67 -12.15 7.38 15.16
N LEU A 68 -11.82 7.86 13.96
CA LEU A 68 -10.56 8.57 13.71
C LEU A 68 -10.76 10.07 13.84
N VAL A 69 -11.28 10.52 14.99
CA VAL A 69 -11.45 11.93 15.31
C VAL A 69 -10.35 12.35 16.27
N LEU A 70 -9.68 13.47 15.98
CA LEU A 70 -8.74 14.11 16.88
C LEU A 70 -9.25 15.52 17.10
N LEU A 71 -9.62 15.85 18.35
CA LEU A 71 -10.02 17.22 18.67
C LEU A 71 -8.77 18.10 18.84
N PRO A 72 -8.67 19.23 18.12
CA PRO A 72 -7.55 20.17 18.24
C PRO A 72 -7.42 20.83 19.61
N GLU A 73 -8.38 20.63 20.52
CA GLU A 73 -8.34 21.11 21.90
C GLU A 73 -7.67 20.10 22.86
N ALA A 74 -7.44 18.85 22.44
CA ALA A 74 -6.66 17.90 23.23
C ALA A 74 -5.21 18.36 23.53
N PRO A 75 -4.49 19.07 22.63
CA PRO A 75 -3.24 19.77 22.93
C PRO A 75 -3.38 20.99 23.85
N ALA A 76 -4.59 21.59 23.98
CA ALA A 76 -4.76 22.84 24.73
C ALA A 76 -4.52 22.66 26.24
N GLY A 77 -4.65 21.43 26.76
CA GLY A 77 -4.40 21.11 28.16
C GLY A 77 -2.97 20.67 28.49
N THR A 78 -2.21 20.13 27.53
CA THR A 78 -0.87 19.58 27.75
C THR A 78 0.05 20.00 26.61
N ASN A 79 0.60 21.21 26.70
CA ASN A 79 1.64 21.70 25.77
C ASN A 79 2.99 21.03 26.03
N ASP A 80 2.99 19.72 26.27
CA ASP A 80 4.15 18.95 26.69
C ASP A 80 4.41 17.73 25.78
N PHE A 81 5.64 17.26 25.82
CA PHE A 81 6.13 16.03 25.23
C PHE A 81 6.55 15.15 26.40
N LEU A 82 5.66 14.29 26.88
CA LEU A 82 5.92 13.37 28.00
C LEU A 82 6.47 14.09 29.26
N GLY A 83 5.88 15.24 29.61
CA GLY A 83 6.31 16.07 30.74
C GLY A 83 7.40 17.11 30.43
N TYR A 84 7.92 17.17 29.19
CA TYR A 84 8.88 18.18 28.74
C TYR A 84 8.23 19.23 27.84
N ALA A 85 8.85 20.38 27.63
CA ALA A 85 8.30 21.38 26.72
C ALA A 85 8.17 20.83 25.28
N LEU A 86 6.97 20.95 24.71
CA LEU A 86 6.73 20.61 23.30
C LEU A 86 7.41 21.67 22.42
N LYS A 87 8.28 21.22 21.51
CA LYS A 87 8.98 22.07 20.55
C LYS A 87 7.97 22.66 19.57
N LYS A 88 8.04 23.98 19.37
CA LYS A 88 7.10 24.75 18.54
C LYS A 88 7.69 25.31 17.24
N GLU A 89 9.01 25.20 17.06
CA GLU A 89 9.72 25.75 15.90
C GLU A 89 10.63 24.66 15.32
N PHE A 90 10.39 24.25 14.08
CA PHE A 90 11.15 23.19 13.40
C PHE A 90 11.77 23.71 12.10
N THR A 91 11.01 24.47 11.33
CA THR A 91 11.37 24.96 10.00
C THR A 91 11.43 26.50 9.94
N GLY A 92 10.88 27.19 10.95
CA GLY A 92 10.71 28.64 10.96
C GLY A 92 9.43 29.11 10.27
N LEU A 93 8.64 28.20 9.68
CA LEU A 93 7.35 28.51 9.05
C LEU A 93 6.21 28.16 10.02
N SER A 94 5.55 29.18 10.58
CA SER A 94 4.59 29.03 11.69
C SER A 94 3.46 28.03 11.44
N GLN A 95 2.91 27.97 10.22
CA GLN A 95 1.86 27.03 9.85
C GLN A 95 2.38 25.58 9.82
N VAL A 96 3.55 25.36 9.23
CA VAL A 96 4.18 24.03 9.15
C VAL A 96 4.57 23.57 10.54
N ASP A 97 5.17 24.44 11.34
CA ASP A 97 5.63 24.12 12.67
C ASP A 97 4.48 23.85 13.64
N SER A 98 3.32 24.49 13.46
CA SER A 98 2.11 24.18 14.23
C SER A 98 1.60 22.77 13.94
N ILE A 99 1.58 22.36 12.66
CA ILE A 99 1.20 21.00 12.25
C ILE A 99 2.21 19.98 12.78
N LEU A 100 3.52 20.24 12.63
CA LEU A 100 4.57 19.35 13.13
C LEU A 100 4.50 19.20 14.65
N SER A 101 4.27 20.29 15.38
CA SER A 101 4.11 20.23 16.85
C SER A 101 2.93 19.34 17.26
N LEU A 102 1.79 19.48 16.57
CA LEU A 102 0.61 18.65 16.80
C LEU A 102 0.90 17.17 16.54
N LEU A 103 1.56 16.86 15.42
CA LEU A 103 1.92 15.49 15.07
C LEU A 103 2.96 14.90 16.02
N VAL A 104 3.98 15.67 16.41
CA VAL A 104 4.98 15.25 17.40
C VAL A 104 4.33 14.91 18.74
N TRP A 105 3.39 15.74 19.19
CA TRP A 105 2.59 15.46 20.39
C TRP A 105 1.77 14.18 20.24
N ALA A 106 1.04 14.03 19.13
CA ALA A 106 0.17 12.87 18.88
C ALA A 106 0.93 11.54 18.78
N PHE A 107 2.22 11.57 18.43
CA PHE A 107 3.10 10.41 18.35
C PHE A 107 3.91 10.15 19.62
N SER A 108 4.00 11.13 20.52
CA SER A 108 4.95 11.12 21.65
C SER A 108 4.85 9.86 22.51
N GLU A 109 3.66 9.56 23.02
CA GLU A 109 3.37 8.40 23.88
C GLU A 109 3.57 7.07 23.13
N GLN A 110 3.17 7.00 21.87
CA GLN A 110 3.27 5.79 21.06
C GLN A 110 4.68 5.50 20.54
N VAL A 111 5.57 6.50 20.49
CA VAL A 111 6.95 6.31 20.03
C VAL A 111 7.92 6.20 21.22
N SER A 112 7.74 7.05 22.22
CA SER A 112 8.72 7.28 23.31
C SER A 112 8.12 7.16 24.71
N GLY A 113 6.83 6.84 24.84
CA GLY A 113 6.16 6.69 26.13
C GLY A 113 6.65 5.51 26.96
N SER A 114 6.22 5.48 28.22
CA SER A 114 6.60 4.39 29.14
C SER A 114 5.80 3.10 28.89
N ASP A 115 4.61 3.17 28.29
CA ASP A 115 3.77 2.02 28.01
C ASP A 115 4.27 1.24 26.78
N LEU A 116 4.86 0.08 27.05
CA LEU A 116 5.37 -0.82 26.01
C LEU A 116 4.28 -1.37 25.08
N ASN A 117 3.02 -1.46 25.51
CA ASN A 117 1.92 -1.94 24.67
C ASN A 117 1.62 -0.95 23.55
N LYS A 118 1.59 0.34 23.87
CA LYS A 118 1.37 1.43 22.90
C LYS A 118 2.53 1.49 21.90
N ARG A 119 3.77 1.40 22.40
CA ARG A 119 4.97 1.41 21.56
C ARG A 119 5.04 0.22 20.62
N LEU A 120 4.74 -0.97 21.13
CA LEU A 120 4.70 -2.19 20.33
C LEU A 120 3.62 -2.13 19.25
N GLN A 121 2.41 -1.66 19.59
CA GLN A 121 1.31 -1.52 18.64
C GLN A 121 1.64 -0.52 17.53
N CYS A 122 2.18 0.65 17.88
CA CYS A 122 2.55 1.68 16.91
C CYS A 122 3.67 1.21 15.98
N LEU A 123 4.74 0.61 16.54
CA LEU A 123 5.82 0.04 15.74
C LEU A 123 5.29 -1.04 14.78
N TYR A 124 4.47 -1.96 15.29
CA TYR A 124 3.87 -3.01 14.46
C TYR A 124 3.04 -2.43 13.32
N PHE A 125 2.20 -1.44 13.61
CA PHE A 125 1.36 -0.80 12.60
C PHE A 125 2.20 -0.12 11.52
N LEU A 126 3.10 0.79 11.90
CA LEU A 126 3.87 1.59 10.95
C LEU A 126 4.77 0.73 10.06
N MET A 127 5.40 -0.30 10.63
CA MET A 127 6.20 -1.21 9.82
C MET A 127 5.35 -2.03 8.85
N ASN A 128 4.10 -2.38 9.19
CA ASN A 128 3.20 -3.03 8.22
C ASN A 128 2.71 -2.08 7.10
N LEU A 129 2.98 -0.77 7.17
CA LEU A 129 2.73 0.17 6.08
C LEU A 129 3.81 0.14 4.99
N ILE A 130 4.99 -0.46 5.23
CA ILE A 130 6.05 -0.65 4.23
C ILE A 130 5.49 -1.21 2.89
N PRO A 131 4.79 -2.35 2.88
CA PRO A 131 4.17 -2.88 1.65
C PRO A 131 3.07 -1.99 1.10
N VAL A 132 2.32 -1.27 1.94
CA VAL A 132 1.28 -0.34 1.46
C VAL A 132 1.89 0.78 0.65
N ILE A 133 2.94 1.42 1.16
CA ILE A 133 3.65 2.51 0.48
C ILE A 133 4.33 2.00 -0.79
N TYR A 134 4.99 0.84 -0.72
CA TYR A 134 5.64 0.24 -1.89
C TYR A 134 4.62 -0.05 -2.99
N ILE A 135 3.54 -0.79 -2.65
CA ILE A 135 2.52 -1.21 -3.62
C ILE A 135 1.78 0.01 -4.18
N TRP A 136 1.38 0.99 -3.36
CA TRP A 136 0.71 2.19 -3.87
C TRP A 136 1.61 3.00 -4.80
N THR A 137 2.92 3.03 -4.54
CA THR A 137 3.87 3.65 -5.46
C THR A 137 3.99 2.86 -6.75
N VAL A 138 4.09 1.52 -6.69
CA VAL A 138 4.07 0.66 -7.89
C VAL A 138 2.80 0.87 -8.71
N GLU A 139 1.63 0.80 -8.07
CA GLU A 139 0.32 1.04 -8.69
C GLU A 139 0.24 2.44 -9.30
N GLY A 140 0.91 3.42 -8.68
CA GLY A 140 1.02 4.79 -9.20
C GLY A 140 1.72 4.89 -10.56
N TYR A 141 2.68 4.00 -10.83
CA TYR A 141 3.46 3.99 -12.07
C TYR A 141 2.95 2.98 -13.12
N ARG A 142 1.87 2.23 -12.83
CA ARG A 142 1.28 1.26 -13.77
C ARG A 142 0.79 1.93 -15.03
N ASN A 143 1.03 1.28 -16.16
CA ASN A 143 0.43 1.68 -17.43
C ASN A 143 -1.11 1.76 -17.33
N GLY A 144 -1.75 0.78 -16.67
CA GLY A 144 -3.20 0.73 -16.47
C GLY A 144 -3.79 1.87 -15.64
N ASN A 145 -2.98 2.51 -14.79
CA ASN A 145 -3.41 3.58 -13.90
C ASN A 145 -2.99 4.97 -14.39
N GLN A 146 -2.32 5.08 -15.55
CA GLN A 146 -1.90 6.38 -16.10
C GLN A 146 -3.09 7.34 -16.17
N LEU A 147 -2.85 8.58 -15.72
CA LEU A 147 -3.81 9.68 -15.69
C LEU A 147 -5.03 9.47 -14.78
N THR A 148 -5.03 8.45 -13.93
CA THR A 148 -6.05 8.27 -12.88
C THR A 148 -5.57 8.87 -11.56
N LEU A 149 -6.46 9.08 -10.59
CA LEU A 149 -6.07 9.49 -9.25
C LEU A 149 -5.13 8.48 -8.56
N VAL A 150 -5.22 7.18 -8.89
CA VAL A 150 -4.31 6.14 -8.40
C VAL A 150 -2.86 6.42 -8.80
N SER A 151 -2.63 7.09 -9.94
CA SER A 151 -1.27 7.43 -10.40
C SER A 151 -0.50 8.41 -9.49
N TRP A 152 -1.20 9.04 -8.54
CA TRP A 152 -0.66 10.10 -7.69
C TRP A 152 -0.48 9.56 -6.26
N ALA A 153 0.42 8.59 -6.07
CA ALA A 153 0.64 7.96 -4.76
C ALA A 153 0.91 8.98 -3.63
N SER A 154 1.62 10.07 -3.92
CA SER A 154 1.90 11.15 -2.96
C SER A 154 0.66 11.92 -2.50
N LEU A 155 -0.42 12.00 -3.30
CA LEU A 155 -1.68 12.63 -2.91
C LEU A 155 -2.26 11.98 -1.65
N TYR A 156 -2.11 10.66 -1.54
CA TYR A 156 -2.64 9.89 -0.45
C TYR A 156 -1.81 10.00 0.84
N ALA A 157 -0.64 10.65 0.81
CA ALA A 157 0.14 10.96 2.02
C ALA A 157 -0.63 11.86 3.01
N VAL A 158 -1.77 12.43 2.60
CA VAL A 158 -2.74 13.09 3.50
C VAL A 158 -3.18 12.21 4.68
N TYR A 159 -2.98 10.89 4.60
CA TYR A 159 -3.24 9.99 5.72
C TYR A 159 -2.47 10.36 6.99
N GLN A 160 -1.32 11.05 6.88
CA GLN A 160 -0.57 11.52 8.04
C GLN A 160 -1.37 12.51 8.90
N LEU A 161 -2.36 13.20 8.31
CA LEU A 161 -3.18 14.19 9.01
C LEU A 161 -4.50 13.61 9.53
N VAL A 162 -5.04 12.58 8.88
CA VAL A 162 -6.43 12.12 9.12
C VAL A 162 -6.55 10.65 9.52
N GLY A 163 -5.44 9.91 9.49
CA GLY A 163 -5.39 8.45 9.65
C GLY A 163 -5.52 7.71 8.33
N ILE A 164 -4.70 6.69 8.11
CA ILE A 164 -4.72 5.88 6.88
C ILE A 164 -5.94 4.96 6.80
N GLY A 165 -6.58 4.64 7.91
CA GLY A 165 -7.87 3.96 7.98
C GLY A 165 -9.01 4.73 7.31
N LYS A 166 -8.90 6.07 7.16
CA LYS A 166 -9.80 6.85 6.29
C LYS A 166 -9.35 6.84 4.83
N VAL A 167 -8.04 6.95 4.59
CA VAL A 167 -7.50 7.15 3.24
C VAL A 167 -7.46 5.85 2.43
N ALA A 168 -7.12 4.72 3.06
CA ALA A 168 -7.08 3.41 2.41
C ALA A 168 -8.41 3.00 1.75
N PRO A 169 -9.58 3.07 2.42
CA PRO A 169 -10.83 2.75 1.74
C PRO A 169 -11.15 3.73 0.59
N VAL A 170 -10.79 5.01 0.70
CA VAL A 170 -10.95 5.98 -0.41
C VAL A 170 -10.04 5.62 -1.58
N TYR A 171 -8.77 5.33 -1.32
CA TYR A 171 -7.81 4.85 -2.32
C TYR A 171 -8.37 3.63 -3.05
N TYR A 172 -8.82 2.61 -2.31
CA TYR A 172 -9.34 1.39 -2.93
C TYR A 172 -10.69 1.57 -3.62
N LEU A 173 -11.55 2.52 -3.20
CA LEU A 173 -12.76 2.87 -3.95
C LEU A 173 -12.41 3.50 -5.31
N ILE A 174 -11.41 4.38 -5.33
CA ILE A 174 -10.88 4.96 -6.57
C ILE A 174 -10.26 3.85 -7.43
N SER A 175 -9.44 2.97 -6.84
CA SER A 175 -8.86 1.82 -7.56
C SER A 175 -9.92 0.88 -8.11
N LEU A 176 -10.99 0.64 -7.35
CA LEU A 176 -12.15 -0.14 -7.77
C LEU A 176 -12.82 0.49 -8.99
N TYR A 177 -12.94 1.82 -9.05
CA TYR A 177 -13.43 2.51 -10.25
C TYR A 177 -12.46 2.33 -11.43
N THR A 178 -11.15 2.43 -11.21
CA THR A 178 -10.15 2.25 -12.28
C THR A 178 -10.13 0.86 -12.91
N THR A 179 -10.65 -0.17 -12.22
CA THR A 179 -10.70 -1.54 -12.78
C THR A 179 -11.65 -1.70 -13.96
N ASP A 180 -12.54 -0.72 -14.22
CA ASP A 180 -13.40 -0.73 -15.41
C ASP A 180 -12.65 -0.34 -16.70
N ARG A 181 -11.43 0.19 -16.59
CA ARG A 181 -10.62 0.56 -17.75
C ARG A 181 -10.07 -0.69 -18.43
N LYS A 182 -10.26 -0.80 -19.75
CA LYS A 182 -9.74 -1.92 -20.54
C LYS A 182 -8.23 -2.13 -20.37
N VAL A 183 -7.46 -1.05 -20.48
CA VAL A 183 -6.00 -1.08 -20.31
C VAL A 183 -5.58 -1.59 -18.92
N TYR A 184 -6.34 -1.29 -17.87
CA TYR A 184 -6.07 -1.82 -16.52
C TYR A 184 -6.20 -3.35 -16.48
N THR A 185 -7.23 -3.88 -17.14
CA THR A 185 -7.51 -5.32 -17.17
C THR A 185 -6.61 -6.10 -18.12
N ARG A 186 -5.84 -5.46 -18.99
CA ARG A 186 -4.91 -6.13 -19.90
C ARG A 186 -3.56 -6.44 -19.23
N PRO A 187 -2.82 -7.46 -19.68
CA PRO A 187 -1.46 -7.69 -19.17
C PRO A 187 -0.50 -6.53 -19.43
N THR A 188 -0.76 -5.74 -20.47
CA THR A 188 -0.05 -4.49 -20.82
C THR A 188 -0.33 -3.33 -19.85
N GLY A 189 -1.37 -3.43 -19.01
CA GLY A 189 -1.62 -2.49 -17.91
C GLY A 189 -0.67 -2.65 -16.73
N ARG A 190 -0.09 -3.84 -16.56
CA ARG A 190 0.77 -4.21 -15.42
C ARG A 190 2.16 -3.58 -15.47
N PRO A 191 2.92 -3.52 -16.57
CA PRO A 191 4.27 -2.96 -16.55
C PRO A 191 4.39 -1.55 -15.95
N ILE A 192 5.52 -1.29 -15.28
CA ILE A 192 6.00 0.05 -14.91
C ILE A 192 7.35 0.35 -15.60
N PRO A 193 7.82 1.61 -15.69
CA PRO A 193 9.16 1.88 -16.20
C PRO A 193 10.24 1.13 -15.42
N SER A 194 11.18 0.42 -16.07
CA SER A 194 12.21 -0.33 -15.32
C SER A 194 13.12 0.59 -14.51
N SER A 195 13.31 1.84 -14.97
CA SER A 195 14.05 2.85 -14.21
C SER A 195 13.42 3.12 -12.85
N VAL A 196 12.10 3.04 -12.74
CA VAL A 196 11.35 3.20 -11.48
C VAL A 196 11.45 1.91 -10.68
N ALA A 197 11.17 0.76 -11.30
CA ALA A 197 11.23 -0.55 -10.64
C ALA A 197 12.58 -0.79 -9.94
N ARG A 198 13.69 -0.42 -10.60
CA ARG A 198 15.06 -0.60 -10.11
C ARG A 198 15.40 0.25 -8.87
N VAL A 199 14.86 1.45 -8.78
CA VAL A 199 15.22 2.40 -7.70
C VAL A 199 14.24 2.39 -6.55
N LEU A 200 13.00 1.92 -6.78
CA LEU A 200 11.94 1.96 -5.78
C LEU A 200 12.28 1.23 -4.47
N PRO A 201 12.93 0.05 -4.46
CA PRO A 201 13.35 -0.58 -3.21
C PRO A 201 14.28 0.32 -2.38
N ALA A 202 15.24 0.99 -3.01
CA ALA A 202 16.14 1.91 -2.33
C ALA A 202 15.40 3.17 -1.85
N ALA A 203 14.52 3.73 -2.68
CA ALA A 203 13.69 4.88 -2.32
C ALA A 203 12.76 4.58 -1.13
N LEU A 204 12.21 3.36 -1.04
CA LEU A 204 11.43 2.89 0.12
C LEU A 204 12.30 2.84 1.39
N CYS A 205 13.51 2.28 1.28
CA CYS A 205 14.42 2.19 2.41
C CYS A 205 14.79 3.57 2.96
N PHE A 206 15.26 4.48 2.10
CA PHE A 206 15.69 5.81 2.52
C PHE A 206 14.51 6.74 2.85
N GLY A 207 13.38 6.60 2.15
CA GLY A 207 12.23 7.46 2.32
C GLY A 207 11.33 7.08 3.49
N TYR A 208 11.31 5.80 3.89
CA TYR A 208 10.38 5.34 4.94
C TYR A 208 11.04 4.49 6.02
N VAL A 209 11.81 3.45 5.65
CA VAL A 209 12.37 2.52 6.64
C VAL A 209 13.38 3.21 7.55
N VAL A 210 14.36 3.91 6.98
CA VAL A 210 15.39 4.64 7.74
C VAL A 210 14.76 5.71 8.64
N PRO A 211 13.88 6.61 8.14
CA PRO A 211 13.17 7.54 9.01
C PRO A 211 12.42 6.85 10.16
N THR A 212 11.79 5.69 9.90
CA THR A 212 11.04 4.96 10.94
C THR A 212 11.98 4.44 12.03
N ILE A 213 13.13 3.89 11.64
CA ILE A 213 14.16 3.46 12.61
C ILE A 213 14.66 4.64 13.44
N LEU A 214 14.93 5.79 12.80
CA LEU A 214 15.36 7.00 13.51
C LEU A 214 14.29 7.46 14.50
N MET A 215 13.02 7.49 14.10
CA MET A 215 11.92 7.88 14.98
C MET A 215 11.81 6.98 16.22
N PHE A 216 11.98 5.67 16.10
CA PHE A 216 11.88 4.75 17.24
C PHE A 216 13.18 4.59 18.05
N THR A 217 14.29 5.14 17.57
CA THR A 217 15.56 5.15 18.33
C THR A 217 15.38 6.02 19.57
N GLN A 218 15.77 5.50 20.74
CA GLN A 218 15.64 6.21 22.01
C GLN A 218 16.92 7.00 22.28
N TYR A 219 16.88 8.32 22.02
CA TYR A 219 18.09 9.16 22.05
C TYR A 219 18.50 9.62 23.46
N GLY A 220 17.61 9.52 24.46
CA GLY A 220 17.82 10.08 25.79
C GLY A 220 17.72 11.61 25.87
N ASP A 221 17.83 12.31 24.74
CA ASP A 221 17.53 13.73 24.58
C ASP A 221 16.13 13.94 23.98
N ASN A 222 15.28 14.69 24.69
CA ASN A 222 13.91 14.98 24.26
C ASN A 222 13.85 15.85 23.01
N MET A 223 14.81 16.75 22.79
CA MET A 223 14.83 17.58 21.59
C MET A 223 15.17 16.74 20.36
N ALA A 224 16.18 15.88 20.44
CA ALA A 224 16.51 14.92 19.39
C ALA A 224 15.33 14.00 19.07
N GLN A 225 14.62 13.49 20.09
CA GLN A 225 13.45 12.64 19.89
C GLN A 225 12.32 13.35 19.13
N GLN A 226 11.98 14.58 19.54
CA GLN A 226 10.97 15.39 18.85
C GLN A 226 11.37 15.70 17.41
N ASN A 227 12.65 15.98 17.15
CA ASN A 227 13.17 16.19 15.79
C ASN A 227 13.07 14.92 14.94
N ALA A 228 13.36 13.75 15.50
CA ALA A 228 13.25 12.48 14.79
C ALA A 228 11.79 12.17 14.41
N ILE A 229 10.84 12.42 15.31
CA ILE A 229 9.40 12.28 15.03
C ILE A 229 8.96 13.28 13.96
N ALA A 230 9.38 14.55 14.05
CA ALA A 230 9.05 15.57 13.06
C ALA A 230 9.62 15.25 11.67
N PHE A 231 10.86 14.76 11.61
CA PHE A 231 11.52 14.32 10.38
C PHE A 231 10.79 13.14 9.72
N TRP A 232 10.19 12.26 10.51
CA TRP A 232 9.42 11.12 9.99
C TRP A 232 8.08 11.51 9.36
N GLN A 233 7.43 12.59 9.79
CA GLN A 233 6.08 12.96 9.35
C GLN A 233 5.89 12.97 7.81
N PRO A 234 6.76 13.62 7.01
CA PRO A 234 6.67 13.61 5.55
C PRO A 234 7.21 12.34 4.86
N SER A 235 7.59 11.28 5.60
CA SER A 235 8.20 10.06 5.05
C SER A 235 7.48 9.42 3.84
N PRO A 236 6.13 9.40 3.73
CA PRO A 236 5.47 8.84 2.55
C PRO A 236 5.73 9.67 1.28
N VAL A 237 5.91 10.99 1.44
CA VAL A 237 6.26 11.90 0.34
C VAL A 237 7.73 11.72 -0.05
N TYR A 238 8.62 11.44 0.92
CA TYR A 238 10.03 11.13 0.63
C TYR A 238 10.17 9.97 -0.35
N VAL A 239 9.40 8.88 -0.19
CA VAL A 239 9.46 7.73 -1.10
C VAL A 239 9.12 8.14 -2.54
N SER A 240 8.08 8.96 -2.72
CA SER A 240 7.69 9.46 -4.05
C SER A 240 8.76 10.37 -4.67
N ILE A 241 9.29 11.32 -3.89
CA ILE A 241 10.35 12.25 -4.35
C ILE A 241 11.61 11.48 -4.71
N LEU A 242 12.09 10.59 -3.83
CA LEU A 242 13.30 9.81 -4.05
C LEU A 242 13.15 8.87 -5.26
N THR A 243 11.97 8.27 -5.45
CA THR A 243 11.69 7.44 -6.63
C THR A 243 11.78 8.26 -7.91
N TRP A 244 11.19 9.45 -7.94
CA TRP A 244 11.26 10.36 -9.09
C TRP A 244 12.71 10.82 -9.36
N VAL A 245 13.43 11.28 -8.33
CA VAL A 245 14.82 11.74 -8.45
C VAL A 245 15.74 10.61 -8.90
N PHE A 246 15.74 9.46 -8.21
CA PHE A 246 16.63 8.35 -8.53
C PHE A 246 16.34 7.75 -9.89
N SER A 247 15.07 7.65 -10.29
CA SER A 247 14.74 7.15 -11.63
C SER A 247 15.14 8.14 -12.72
N GLY A 248 15.05 9.46 -12.46
CA GLY A 248 15.58 10.51 -13.34
C GLY A 248 17.09 10.43 -13.51
N ILE A 249 17.84 10.30 -12.40
CA ILE A 249 19.29 10.12 -12.41
C ILE A 249 19.65 8.84 -13.18
N LEU A 250 18.97 7.73 -12.92
CA LEU A 250 19.23 6.45 -13.60
C LEU A 250 19.03 6.56 -15.12
N ARG A 251 17.99 7.26 -15.58
CA ARG A 251 17.76 7.50 -17.01
C ARG A 251 18.85 8.38 -17.64
N TYR A 252 19.39 9.32 -16.88
CA TYR A 252 20.48 10.18 -17.34
C TYR A 252 21.81 9.41 -17.49
N VAL A 253 22.16 8.59 -16.49
CA VAL A 253 23.44 7.84 -16.50
C VAL A 253 23.38 6.55 -17.32
N SER A 254 22.19 6.01 -17.55
CA SER A 254 21.97 4.81 -18.36
C SER A 254 20.80 5.02 -19.32
N PRO A 255 21.01 5.82 -20.40
CA PRO A 255 19.95 6.10 -21.36
C PRO A 255 19.44 4.81 -22.01
N THR A 256 18.12 4.59 -21.94
CA THR A 256 17.47 3.53 -22.71
C THR A 256 17.21 4.02 -24.14
N THR A 257 17.50 3.19 -25.14
CA THR A 257 17.17 3.47 -26.54
C THR A 257 15.69 3.24 -26.86
N LYS A 258 14.97 2.50 -26.01
CA LYS A 258 13.53 2.26 -26.14
C LYS A 258 12.74 3.27 -25.30
N SER A 259 11.70 3.85 -25.91
CA SER A 259 10.71 4.61 -25.15
C SER A 259 9.93 3.70 -24.19
N LEU A 260 9.32 4.29 -23.17
CA LEU A 260 8.50 3.55 -22.19
C LEU A 260 7.41 2.70 -22.88
N ASP A 261 6.81 3.23 -23.95
CA ASP A 261 5.78 2.56 -24.76
C ASP A 261 6.23 1.21 -25.33
N TRP A 262 7.55 1.00 -25.48
CA TRP A 262 8.10 -0.27 -25.96
C TRP A 262 8.70 -1.12 -24.85
N GLU A 263 9.15 -0.49 -23.78
CA GLU A 263 9.73 -1.16 -22.62
C GLU A 263 8.70 -2.04 -21.88
N ILE A 264 7.43 -1.65 -21.91
CA ILE A 264 6.33 -2.41 -21.28
C ILE A 264 6.24 -3.86 -21.74
N PHE A 265 6.73 -4.18 -22.95
CA PHE A 265 6.70 -5.52 -23.52
C PHE A 265 7.94 -6.36 -23.14
N ASP A 266 9.03 -5.74 -22.67
CA ASP A 266 10.30 -6.42 -22.37
C ASP A 266 10.32 -7.06 -20.96
N GLN A 267 9.30 -6.83 -20.12
CA GLN A 267 9.22 -7.33 -18.74
C GLN A 267 10.43 -7.00 -17.83
N LYS A 268 11.19 -5.95 -18.16
CA LYS A 268 12.41 -5.54 -17.44
C LYS A 268 12.17 -5.06 -16.01
N ASP A 269 10.92 -4.76 -15.67
CA ASP A 269 10.48 -4.36 -14.34
C ASP A 269 10.46 -5.52 -13.33
N LEU A 270 10.12 -6.73 -13.78
CA LEU A 270 9.78 -7.87 -12.91
C LEU A 270 10.86 -8.23 -11.89
N GLY A 271 12.13 -8.33 -12.32
CA GLY A 271 13.22 -8.71 -11.42
C GLY A 271 13.37 -7.74 -10.25
N SER A 272 13.27 -6.43 -10.52
CA SER A 272 13.39 -5.41 -9.48
C SER A 272 12.14 -5.32 -8.60
N LEU A 273 10.96 -5.52 -9.19
CA LEU A 273 9.70 -5.60 -8.45
C LEU A 273 9.70 -6.78 -7.48
N ARG A 274 10.14 -7.97 -7.91
CA ARG A 274 10.27 -9.16 -7.06
C ARG A 274 11.18 -8.91 -5.86
N ILE A 275 12.31 -8.21 -6.05
CA ILE A 275 13.20 -7.81 -4.95
C ILE A 275 12.46 -6.92 -3.96
N GLY A 276 11.72 -5.91 -4.44
CA GLY A 276 10.97 -5.01 -3.56
C GLY A 276 9.82 -5.69 -2.80
N TYR A 277 9.07 -6.59 -3.45
CA TYR A 277 8.07 -7.40 -2.73
C TYR A 277 8.69 -8.33 -1.71
N ALA A 278 9.82 -8.98 -2.05
CA ALA A 278 10.54 -9.84 -1.11
C ALA A 278 11.01 -9.04 0.11
N LEU A 279 11.61 -7.85 -0.10
CA LEU A 279 11.99 -6.93 0.97
C LEU A 279 10.80 -6.60 1.88
N CYS A 280 9.66 -6.21 1.30
CA CYS A 280 8.44 -5.90 2.06
C CYS A 280 7.92 -7.11 2.84
N PHE A 281 7.86 -8.27 2.18
CA PHE A 281 7.40 -9.54 2.75
C PHE A 281 8.24 -9.95 3.96
N PHE A 282 9.56 -10.11 3.77
CA PHE A 282 10.44 -10.59 4.83
C PHE A 282 10.50 -9.60 6.00
N THR A 283 10.56 -8.30 5.72
CA THR A 283 10.61 -7.28 6.79
C THR A 283 9.37 -7.34 7.67
N THR A 284 8.18 -7.39 7.07
CA THR A 284 6.92 -7.38 7.82
C THR A 284 6.57 -8.74 8.45
N ALA A 285 6.92 -9.86 7.81
CA ALA A 285 6.74 -11.20 8.36
C ALA A 285 7.64 -11.45 9.57
N VAL A 286 8.93 -11.07 9.48
CA VAL A 286 9.87 -11.17 10.59
C VAL A 286 9.39 -10.32 11.75
N LEU A 287 8.98 -9.07 11.50
CA LEU A 287 8.42 -8.23 12.54
C LEU A 287 7.19 -8.87 13.19
N HIS A 288 6.27 -9.41 12.40
CA HIS A 288 5.05 -10.04 12.92
C HIS A 288 5.38 -11.15 13.91
N ILE A 289 6.27 -12.07 13.53
CA ILE A 289 6.74 -13.15 14.40
C ILE A 289 7.45 -12.59 15.64
N CYS A 290 8.35 -11.62 15.47
CA CYS A 290 9.08 -10.99 16.58
C CYS A 290 8.14 -10.32 17.58
N VAL A 291 7.06 -9.67 17.14
CA VAL A 291 6.08 -9.02 18.02
C VAL A 291 5.33 -10.06 18.85
N PHE A 292 4.93 -11.19 18.26
CA PHE A 292 4.31 -12.29 19.02
C PHE A 292 5.27 -12.91 20.04
N VAL A 293 6.51 -13.19 19.62
CA VAL A 293 7.54 -13.73 20.51
C VAL A 293 7.82 -12.75 21.66
N TYR A 294 7.99 -11.46 21.35
CA TYR A 294 8.24 -10.43 22.36
C TYR A 294 7.07 -10.27 23.33
N ALA A 295 5.82 -10.25 22.83
CA ALA A 295 4.64 -10.17 23.68
C ALA A 295 4.45 -11.42 24.56
N HIS A 296 4.91 -12.58 24.11
CA HIS A 296 4.87 -13.80 24.90
C HIS A 296 5.96 -13.83 25.99
N LEU A 297 7.17 -13.35 25.68
CA LEU A 297 8.32 -13.39 26.58
C LEU A 297 8.35 -12.23 27.59
N SER A 298 7.71 -11.09 27.28
CA SER A 298 7.75 -9.89 28.11
C SER A 298 6.57 -9.83 29.09
N PRO A 299 6.80 -9.84 30.41
CA PRO A 299 5.70 -9.76 31.41
C PRO A 299 4.99 -8.40 31.42
N SER A 300 5.64 -7.36 30.87
CA SER A 300 5.12 -5.99 30.82
C SER A 300 4.25 -5.72 29.59
N VAL A 301 4.12 -6.69 28.68
CA VAL A 301 3.35 -6.58 27.44
C VAL A 301 2.18 -7.55 27.48
N SER A 302 1.00 -7.07 27.15
CA SER A 302 -0.20 -7.87 26.92
C SER A 302 -0.64 -7.70 25.49
N PHE A 303 -0.59 -8.79 24.72
CA PHE A 303 -1.03 -8.80 23.32
C PHE A 303 -2.46 -8.30 23.14
N VAL A 304 -3.36 -8.69 24.04
CA VAL A 304 -4.77 -8.24 24.02
C VAL A 304 -4.85 -6.72 24.24
N LYS A 305 -4.13 -6.18 25.24
CA LYS A 305 -4.12 -4.73 25.49
C LYS A 305 -3.50 -3.95 24.34
N ALA A 306 -2.44 -4.47 23.74
CA ALA A 306 -1.77 -3.83 22.62
C ALA A 306 -2.67 -3.76 21.38
N PHE A 307 -3.39 -4.84 21.03
CA PHE A 307 -4.05 -4.94 19.71
C PHE A 307 -5.59 -5.05 19.72
N PHE A 308 -6.20 -5.56 20.78
CA PHE A 308 -7.64 -5.93 20.79
C PHE A 308 -8.49 -5.14 21.78
N ASP A 309 -7.87 -4.48 22.76
CA ASP A 309 -8.55 -3.61 23.72
C ASP A 309 -8.96 -2.30 23.04
N LEU A 310 -10.06 -2.34 22.29
CA LEU A 310 -10.60 -1.23 21.52
C LEU A 310 -11.61 -0.43 22.36
N PRO A 311 -11.45 0.91 22.45
CA PRO A 311 -12.46 1.77 23.06
C PRO A 311 -13.78 1.71 22.29
N THR A 312 -14.88 2.12 22.93
CA THR A 312 -16.17 2.16 22.25
C THR A 312 -16.21 3.22 21.14
N VAL A 313 -17.02 3.02 20.10
CA VAL A 313 -17.21 4.04 19.04
C VAL A 313 -17.71 5.38 19.62
N ALA A 314 -18.55 5.33 20.66
CA ALA A 314 -19.03 6.52 21.35
C ALA A 314 -17.89 7.29 22.04
N SER A 315 -17.00 6.60 22.77
CA SER A 315 -15.85 7.25 23.41
C SER A 315 -14.86 7.79 22.37
N MET A 316 -14.65 7.08 21.26
CA MET A 316 -13.78 7.56 20.17
C MET A 316 -14.31 8.83 19.51
N SER A 317 -15.63 8.97 19.39
CA SER A 317 -16.24 10.16 18.76
C SER A 317 -15.99 11.45 19.55
N LEU A 318 -15.57 11.36 20.82
CA LEU A 318 -15.13 12.49 21.63
C LEU A 318 -13.73 12.99 21.22
N GLY A 319 -12.94 12.20 20.48
CA GLY A 319 -11.67 12.63 19.91
C GLY A 319 -10.52 12.90 20.90
N HIS A 320 -10.62 12.35 22.11
CA HIS A 320 -9.58 12.48 23.16
C HIS A 320 -8.69 11.24 23.31
N ASP A 321 -9.07 10.10 22.71
CA ASP A 321 -8.34 8.84 22.87
C ASP A 321 -7.37 8.57 21.71
N ILE A 322 -6.13 9.04 21.87
CA ILE A 322 -5.06 8.84 20.90
C ILE A 322 -4.71 7.35 20.78
N SER A 323 -4.70 6.59 21.88
CA SER A 323 -4.35 5.16 21.82
C SER A 323 -5.41 4.36 21.07
N GLY A 324 -6.68 4.69 21.27
CA GLY A 324 -7.80 4.16 20.50
C GLY A 324 -7.70 4.52 19.03
N PHE A 325 -7.32 5.77 18.72
CA PHE A 325 -7.13 6.25 17.35
C PHE A 325 -6.14 5.34 16.60
N TRP A 326 -4.96 5.09 17.18
CA TRP A 326 -3.93 4.25 16.58
C TRP A 326 -4.38 2.80 16.31
N LYS A 327 -5.14 2.20 17.23
CA LYS A 327 -5.66 0.83 17.07
C LYS A 327 -6.72 0.76 15.98
N TYR A 328 -7.67 1.71 15.97
CA TYR A 328 -8.68 1.79 14.92
C TYR A 328 -8.07 2.10 13.56
N ASP A 329 -7.06 2.97 13.51
CA ASP A 329 -6.40 3.36 12.26
C ASP A 329 -5.76 2.15 11.58
N MET A 330 -5.03 1.35 12.38
CA MET A 330 -4.47 0.07 11.94
C MET A 330 -5.55 -0.92 11.48
N LEU A 331 -6.58 -1.15 12.30
CA LEU A 331 -7.63 -2.13 12.02
C LEU A 331 -8.37 -1.80 10.71
N LEU A 332 -8.77 -0.53 10.54
CA LEU A 332 -9.51 -0.08 9.37
C LEU A 332 -8.64 -0.06 8.11
N CYS A 333 -7.38 0.33 8.24
CA CYS A 333 -6.41 0.26 7.13
C CYS A 333 -6.25 -1.17 6.63
N PHE A 334 -5.93 -2.13 7.50
CA PHE A 334 -5.72 -3.51 7.07
C PHE A 334 -7.01 -4.25 6.75
N GLY A 335 -8.16 -3.84 7.30
CA GLY A 335 -9.47 -4.28 6.82
C GLY A 335 -9.72 -3.87 5.36
N ALA A 336 -9.36 -2.64 4.99
CA ALA A 336 -9.47 -2.16 3.62
C ALA A 336 -8.48 -2.89 2.69
N VAL A 337 -7.22 -3.08 3.12
CA VAL A 337 -6.20 -3.87 2.40
C VAL A 337 -6.67 -5.31 2.18
N ALA A 338 -7.20 -5.98 3.20
CA ALA A 338 -7.69 -7.35 3.08
C ALA A 338 -8.87 -7.46 2.11
N THR A 339 -9.80 -6.50 2.18
CA THR A 339 -10.92 -6.40 1.22
C THR A 339 -10.40 -6.27 -0.22
N TRP A 340 -9.42 -5.39 -0.44
CA TRP A 340 -8.80 -5.17 -1.74
C TRP A 340 -8.02 -6.40 -2.25
N CYS A 341 -7.33 -7.11 -1.35
CA CYS A 341 -6.63 -8.34 -1.66
C CYS A 341 -7.60 -9.42 -2.19
N LEU A 342 -8.71 -9.66 -1.48
CA LEU A 342 -9.73 -10.63 -1.89
C LEU A 342 -10.39 -10.24 -3.21
N TYR A 343 -10.67 -8.95 -3.42
CA TYR A 343 -11.17 -8.46 -4.70
C TYR A 343 -10.17 -8.68 -5.83
N SER A 344 -8.87 -8.46 -5.59
CA SER A 344 -7.82 -8.67 -6.59
C SER A 344 -7.69 -10.14 -7.00
N VAL A 345 -7.86 -11.08 -6.06
CA VAL A 345 -7.93 -12.52 -6.36
C VAL A 345 -9.15 -12.84 -7.22
N TYR A 346 -10.32 -12.29 -6.87
CA TYR A 346 -11.53 -12.44 -7.66
C TYR A 346 -11.35 -11.88 -9.08
N GLU A 347 -10.73 -10.72 -9.24
CA GLU A 347 -10.48 -10.09 -10.55
C GLU A 347 -9.62 -10.97 -11.45
N LEU A 348 -8.53 -11.55 -10.93
CA LEU A 348 -7.71 -12.51 -11.70
C LEU A 348 -8.53 -13.71 -12.18
N ARG A 349 -9.45 -14.20 -11.35
CA ARG A 349 -10.35 -15.29 -11.75
C ARG A 349 -11.37 -14.83 -12.77
N ARG A 350 -11.97 -13.65 -12.57
CA ARG A 350 -12.97 -13.05 -13.47
C ARG A 350 -12.40 -12.89 -14.87
N LEU A 351 -11.16 -12.42 -14.97
CA LEU A 351 -10.43 -12.24 -16.23
C LEU A 351 -9.94 -13.54 -16.87
N GLY A 352 -10.11 -14.69 -16.20
CA GLY A 352 -9.68 -15.99 -16.72
C GLY A 352 -8.19 -16.30 -16.52
N TYR A 353 -7.45 -15.44 -15.81
CA TYR A 353 -6.00 -15.55 -15.63
C TYR A 353 -5.60 -16.69 -14.69
N VAL A 354 -6.52 -17.10 -13.83
CA VAL A 354 -6.35 -18.23 -12.90
C VAL A 354 -7.59 -19.11 -12.88
N THR A 355 -7.43 -20.39 -12.56
CA THR A 355 -8.57 -21.29 -12.34
C THR A 355 -9.35 -20.92 -11.08
N THR A 356 -10.60 -21.39 -10.96
CA THR A 356 -11.40 -21.23 -9.73
C THR A 356 -10.70 -21.85 -8.52
N ARG A 357 -10.06 -23.02 -8.69
CA ARG A 357 -9.34 -23.71 -7.62
C ARG A 357 -8.16 -22.86 -7.11
N THR A 358 -7.39 -22.29 -8.04
CA THR A 358 -6.27 -21.40 -7.70
C THR A 358 -6.77 -20.14 -6.97
N ALA A 359 -7.87 -19.53 -7.45
CA ALA A 359 -8.44 -18.36 -6.83
C ALA A 359 -8.96 -18.62 -5.41
N VAL A 360 -9.69 -19.73 -5.20
CA VAL A 360 -10.13 -20.14 -3.86
C VAL A 360 -8.94 -20.42 -2.95
N GLY A 361 -7.90 -21.10 -3.45
CA GLY A 361 -6.65 -21.32 -2.73
C GLY A 361 -5.97 -20.01 -2.33
N ALA A 362 -5.85 -19.06 -3.25
CA ALA A 362 -5.24 -17.75 -2.99
C ALA A 362 -6.06 -16.91 -2.01
N ALA A 363 -7.40 -16.96 -2.09
CA ALA A 363 -8.28 -16.28 -1.14
C ALA A 363 -8.13 -16.86 0.27
N MET A 364 -8.10 -18.18 0.43
CA MET A 364 -7.85 -18.84 1.72
C MET A 364 -6.45 -18.52 2.25
N ALA A 365 -5.42 -18.59 1.40
CA ALA A 365 -4.05 -18.26 1.77
C ALA A 365 -3.91 -16.79 2.19
N THR A 366 -4.63 -15.87 1.53
CA THR A 366 -4.70 -14.46 1.91
C THR A 366 -5.34 -14.30 3.28
N SER A 367 -6.51 -14.90 3.51
CA SER A 367 -7.21 -14.80 4.78
C SER A 367 -6.38 -15.37 5.94
N LEU A 368 -5.78 -16.55 5.75
CA LEU A 368 -4.91 -17.17 6.76
C LEU A 368 -3.60 -16.39 6.95
N GLY A 369 -3.02 -15.89 5.86
CA GLY A 369 -1.78 -15.13 5.89
C GLY A 369 -1.86 -13.90 6.79
N ASN A 370 -2.98 -13.18 6.74
CA ASN A 370 -3.20 -12.00 7.59
C ASN A 370 -3.02 -12.31 9.09
N ILE A 371 -3.26 -13.56 9.49
CA ILE A 371 -3.14 -14.05 10.87
C ILE A 371 -1.75 -14.65 11.13
N VAL A 372 -1.21 -15.43 10.19
CA VAL A 372 0.01 -16.24 10.41
C VAL A 372 1.29 -15.44 10.19
N ILE A 373 1.34 -14.64 9.13
CA ILE A 373 2.52 -13.86 8.72
C ILE A 373 2.28 -12.35 8.83
N GLY A 374 1.05 -11.95 9.16
CA GLY A 374 0.65 -10.57 9.29
C GLY A 374 0.11 -9.95 7.99
N PRO A 375 -0.61 -8.82 8.11
CA PRO A 375 -1.30 -8.21 6.99
C PRO A 375 -0.35 -7.57 5.99
N GLY A 376 0.77 -6.98 6.43
CA GLY A 376 1.77 -6.40 5.53
C GLY A 376 2.43 -7.47 4.64
N ALA A 377 2.88 -8.57 5.25
CA ALA A 377 3.52 -9.66 4.52
C ALA A 377 2.55 -10.32 3.54
N THR A 378 1.30 -10.51 3.97
CA THR A 378 0.24 -11.05 3.11
C THR A 378 -0.01 -10.16 1.90
N TYR A 379 -0.06 -8.84 2.09
CA TYR A 379 -0.27 -7.91 0.99
C TYR A 379 0.88 -7.98 -0.03
N ALA A 380 2.13 -7.98 0.44
CA ALA A 380 3.31 -8.13 -0.41
C ALA A 380 3.33 -9.47 -1.16
N ALA A 381 3.03 -10.58 -0.47
CA ALA A 381 3.01 -11.91 -1.07
C ALA A 381 1.94 -12.04 -2.16
N LEU A 382 0.73 -11.53 -1.89
CA LEU A 382 -0.35 -11.55 -2.86
C LEU A 382 -0.01 -10.69 -4.08
N TRP A 383 0.58 -9.51 -3.88
CA TRP A 383 1.00 -8.65 -5.00
C TRP A 383 2.10 -9.30 -5.84
N ALA A 384 3.10 -9.92 -5.22
CA ALA A 384 4.13 -10.67 -5.93
C ALA A 384 3.53 -11.82 -6.76
N TRP A 385 2.63 -12.60 -6.18
CA TRP A 385 1.93 -13.67 -6.89
C TRP A 385 1.10 -13.13 -8.06
N ARG A 386 0.36 -12.03 -7.85
CA ARG A 386 -0.41 -11.35 -8.90
C ARG A 386 0.49 -10.91 -10.06
N GLU A 387 1.67 -10.35 -9.76
CA GLU A 387 2.63 -9.95 -10.79
C GLU A 387 3.07 -11.12 -11.66
N ASP A 388 3.43 -12.23 -11.01
CA ASP A 388 3.90 -13.43 -11.72
C ASP A 388 2.80 -14.04 -12.59
N ILE A 389 1.56 -14.06 -12.11
CA ILE A 389 0.40 -14.49 -12.90
C ILE A 389 0.23 -13.63 -14.15
N ILE A 390 0.20 -12.30 -14.00
CA ILE A 390 -0.06 -11.40 -15.14
C ILE A 390 1.13 -11.41 -16.11
N ALA A 391 2.36 -11.48 -15.59
CA ALA A 391 3.56 -11.59 -16.42
C ALA A 391 3.60 -12.90 -17.23
N GLY A 392 3.17 -14.01 -16.63
CA GLY A 392 3.14 -15.33 -17.28
C GLY A 392 2.13 -15.46 -18.43
N LEU A 393 1.26 -14.45 -18.63
CA LEU A 393 0.32 -14.43 -19.76
C LEU A 393 0.95 -13.95 -21.07
N VAL A 394 2.12 -13.31 -21.00
CA VAL A 394 2.85 -12.89 -22.20
C VAL A 394 3.44 -14.13 -22.86
N LYS A 395 3.13 -14.33 -24.14
CA LYS A 395 3.59 -15.48 -24.92
C LYS A 395 4.63 -15.07 -25.95
N GLU A 396 5.68 -15.89 -26.07
CA GLU A 396 6.75 -15.76 -27.06
C GLU A 396 6.46 -16.55 -28.35
#